data_AF-A0A447THD4-F1
#
_entry.id   AF-A0A447THD4-F1
#
_cell.length_a   1.000
_cell.length_b   1.000
_cell.length_c   1.000
_cell.angle_alpha   90.00
_cell.angle_beta   90.00
_cell.angle_gamma   90.00
#
_symmetry.space_group_name_H-M   'P 1'
#
loop_
_entity.id
_entity.type
_entity.pdbx_description
1 polymer ?
#
loop_
_entity_poly.entity_id
_entity_poly.type
_entity_poly.pdbx_seq_one_letter_code
_entity_poly.pdbx_strand_id
1 'polypeptide(L)'
;MIDAFNDVQRARADQERARNEAQAYSNDILPKARGEAERIRQEAEAYRSQVVNLAQGEARRFDSVYQTYAQAKDVTAWRLYLESMDDMLKKASKVVIDGSGKSGAGVLPLLQLQDKPKSGKENR
;
A
#
# COMPACT_ATOMS: atom_id res chain seq x y z
N MET A 1 60.92 -36.04 17.65
CA MET A 1 61.17 -34.59 17.79
C MET A 1 60.50 -33.77 16.68
N ILE A 2 60.52 -34.23 15.42
CA ILE A 2 59.92 -33.50 14.28
C ILE A 2 58.38 -33.41 14.38
N ASP A 3 57.71 -34.43 14.94
CA ASP A 3 56.25 -34.49 15.03
C ASP A 3 55.62 -33.40 15.90
N ALA A 4 56.19 -33.13 17.08
CA ALA A 4 55.68 -32.12 18.01
C ALA A 4 55.81 -30.69 17.46
N PHE A 5 56.84 -30.42 16.66
CA PHE A 5 56.99 -29.10 16.03
C PHE A 5 55.97 -28.90 14.91
N ASN A 6 55.73 -29.93 14.09
CA ASN A 6 54.70 -29.90 13.05
C ASN A 6 53.29 -29.74 13.63
N ASP A 7 53.03 -30.36 14.79
CA ASP A 7 51.74 -30.27 15.47
C ASP A 7 51.47 -28.84 16.00
N VAL A 8 52.46 -28.20 16.63
CA VAL A 8 52.35 -26.80 17.08
C VAL A 8 52.07 -25.85 15.90
N GLN A 9 52.68 -26.08 14.74
CA GLN A 9 52.44 -25.26 13.56
C GLN A 9 51.05 -25.47 12.96
N ARG A 10 50.55 -26.72 12.95
CA ARG A 10 49.17 -27.03 12.55
C ARG A 10 48.16 -26.36 13.50
N ALA A 11 48.37 -26.51 14.81
CA ALA A 11 47.50 -25.89 15.82
C ALA A 11 47.44 -24.37 15.69
N ARG A 12 48.56 -23.70 15.35
CA ARG A 12 48.57 -22.26 15.08
C ARG A 12 47.79 -21.89 13.83
N ALA A 13 47.96 -22.63 12.73
CA ALA A 13 47.22 -22.39 11.50
C ALA A 13 45.70 -22.60 11.69
N ASP A 14 45.32 -23.63 12.44
CA ASP A 14 43.92 -23.89 12.77
C ASP A 14 43.33 -22.81 13.69
N GLN A 15 44.11 -22.31 14.66
CA GLN A 15 43.72 -21.18 15.50
C GLN A 15 43.49 -19.91 14.67
N GLU A 16 44.39 -19.60 13.74
CA GLU A 16 44.25 -18.44 12.85
C GLU A 16 43.03 -18.58 11.94
N ARG A 17 42.80 -19.78 11.37
CA ARG A 17 41.60 -20.08 10.57
C ARG A 17 40.33 -19.84 11.39
N ALA A 18 40.23 -20.42 12.58
CA ALA A 18 39.06 -20.29 13.44
C ALA A 18 38.80 -18.82 13.84
N ARG A 19 39.85 -18.03 14.12
CA ARG A 19 39.73 -16.60 14.38
C ARG A 19 39.21 -15.82 13.17
N ASN A 20 39.75 -16.10 11.99
CA ASN A 20 39.33 -15.43 10.76
C ASN A 20 37.88 -15.76 10.41
N GLU A 21 37.46 -17.01 10.58
CA GLU A 21 36.06 -17.45 10.38
C GLU A 21 35.12 -16.75 11.36
N ALA A 22 35.47 -16.70 12.65
CA ALA A 22 34.68 -15.99 13.66
C ALA A 22 34.57 -14.48 13.35
N GLN A 23 35.67 -13.86 12.94
CA GLN A 23 35.68 -12.45 12.56
C GLN A 23 34.82 -12.20 11.31
N ALA A 24 34.92 -13.06 10.29
CA ALA A 24 34.09 -12.98 9.09
C ALA A 24 32.60 -13.14 9.43
N TYR A 25 32.26 -14.10 10.29
CA TYR A 25 30.89 -14.33 10.76
C TYR A 25 30.33 -13.10 11.51
N SER A 26 31.11 -12.52 12.42
CA SER A 26 30.72 -11.29 13.12
C SER A 26 30.58 -10.10 12.17
N ASN A 27 31.48 -9.98 11.19
CA ASN A 27 31.46 -8.93 10.18
C ASN A 27 30.29 -9.07 9.21
N ASP A 28 29.70 -10.26 9.07
CA ASP A 28 28.51 -10.48 8.25
C ASP A 28 27.22 -10.20 9.03
N ILE A 29 27.09 -10.74 10.25
CA ILE A 29 25.84 -10.65 11.02
C ILE A 29 25.60 -9.28 11.60
N LEU A 30 26.64 -8.65 12.15
CA LEU A 30 26.45 -7.37 12.86
C LEU A 30 25.94 -6.26 11.92
N PRO A 31 26.47 -6.08 10.70
CA PRO A 31 25.92 -5.12 9.76
C PRO A 31 24.52 -5.46 9.27
N LYS A 32 24.22 -6.75 9.02
CA LYS A 32 22.88 -7.18 8.61
C LYS A 32 21.84 -6.88 9.69
N ALA A 33 22.14 -7.23 10.95
CA ALA A 33 21.25 -6.95 12.07
C ALA A 33 21.04 -5.44 12.28
N ARG A 34 22.09 -4.62 12.12
CA ARG A 34 21.98 -3.16 12.16
C ARG A 34 21.14 -2.61 11.02
N GLY A 35 21.35 -3.09 9.79
CA GLY A 35 20.55 -2.69 8.63
C GLY A 35 19.07 -3.03 8.80
N GLU A 36 18.77 -4.21 9.34
CA GLU A 36 17.41 -4.64 9.63
C GLU A 36 16.75 -3.80 10.73
N ALA A 37 17.48 -3.49 11.80
CA ALA A 37 16.99 -2.60 12.86
C ALA A 37 16.67 -1.19 12.32
N GLU A 38 17.54 -0.64 11.48
CA GLU A 38 17.32 0.66 10.83
C GLU A 38 16.13 0.62 9.87
N ARG A 39 15.98 -0.47 9.09
CA ARG A 39 14.82 -0.68 8.21
C ARG A 39 13.51 -0.66 9.01
N ILE A 40 13.44 -1.42 10.09
CA ILE A 40 12.25 -1.47 10.96
C ILE A 40 11.95 -0.09 11.55
N ARG A 41 12.97 0.65 11.99
CA ARG A 41 12.79 2.00 12.53
C ARG A 41 12.23 2.95 11.47
N GLN A 42 12.82 2.95 10.27
CA GLN A 42 12.36 3.80 9.17
C GLN A 42 10.94 3.47 8.72
N GLU A 43 10.58 2.19 8.66
CA GLU A 43 9.22 1.76 8.36
C GLU A 43 8.22 2.23 9.41
N ALA A 44 8.57 2.14 10.69
CA ALA A 44 7.73 2.65 11.77
C ALA A 44 7.56 4.18 11.71
N GLU A 45 8.63 4.92 11.42
CA GLU A 45 8.60 6.37 11.24
C GLU A 45 7.77 6.79 10.01
N ALA A 46 7.92 6.08 8.90
CA ALA A 46 7.14 6.29 7.68
C ALA A 46 5.65 6.03 7.93
N TYR A 47 5.31 4.91 8.57
CA TYR A 47 3.94 4.57 8.92
C TYR A 47 3.31 5.61 9.85
N ARG A 48 4.03 6.01 10.91
CA ARG A 48 3.60 7.08 11.81
C ARG A 48 3.32 8.37 11.04
N SER A 49 4.24 8.77 10.17
CA SER A 49 4.11 9.98 9.37
C SER A 49 2.92 9.91 8.42
N GLN A 50 2.71 8.76 7.77
CA GLN A 50 1.56 8.52 6.91
C GLN A 50 0.24 8.66 7.68
N VAL A 51 0.12 8.02 8.85
CA VAL A 51 -1.09 8.09 9.68
C VAL A 51 -1.37 9.53 10.14
N VAL A 52 -0.35 10.23 10.62
CA VAL A 52 -0.50 11.64 11.06
C VAL A 52 -0.90 12.54 9.90
N ASN A 53 -0.25 12.40 8.75
CA ASN A 53 -0.54 13.24 7.58
C ASN A 53 -1.96 12.97 7.04
N LEU A 54 -2.40 11.70 7.03
CA LEU A 54 -3.75 11.34 6.64
C LEU A 54 -4.78 11.97 7.59
N ALA A 55 -4.60 11.79 8.90
CA ALA A 55 -5.49 12.37 9.90
C ALA A 55 -5.56 13.91 9.81
N GLN A 56 -4.42 14.58 9.60
CA GLN A 56 -4.39 16.03 9.40
C GLN A 56 -5.04 16.46 8.07
N GLY A 57 -4.92 15.66 7.02
CA GLY A 57 -5.60 15.90 5.74
C GLY A 57 -7.11 15.79 5.88
N GLU A 58 -7.58 14.74 6.54
CA GLU A 58 -9.00 14.50 6.82
C GLU A 58 -9.59 15.59 7.71
N ALA A 59 -8.89 15.99 8.78
CA ALA A 59 -9.31 17.09 9.64
C ALA A 59 -9.45 18.40 8.86
N ARG A 60 -8.46 18.76 8.04
CA ARG A 60 -8.54 19.96 7.18
C ARG A 60 -9.68 19.90 6.17
N ARG A 61 -9.93 18.73 5.59
CA ARG A 61 -11.06 18.52 4.68
C ARG A 61 -12.39 18.71 5.42
N PHE A 62 -12.51 18.13 6.62
CA PHE A 62 -13.70 18.29 7.46
C PHE A 62 -13.96 19.76 7.79
N ASP A 63 -12.94 20.48 8.26
CA ASP A 63 -13.06 21.90 8.60
C ASP A 63 -13.51 22.75 7.41
N SER A 64 -12.96 22.49 6.22
CA SER A 64 -13.36 23.19 4.99
C SER A 64 -14.84 22.98 4.64
N VAL A 65 -15.32 21.73 4.73
CA VAL A 65 -16.73 21.41 4.51
C VAL A 65 -17.60 22.02 5.61
N TYR A 66 -17.16 21.97 6.86
CA TYR A 66 -17.89 22.54 7.99
C TYR A 66 -18.04 24.06 7.86
N GLN A 67 -16.99 24.78 7.46
CA GLN A 67 -17.07 26.23 7.22
C GLN A 67 -18.09 26.57 6.14
N THR A 68 -18.10 25.81 5.04
CA THR A 68 -19.08 25.97 3.96
C THR A 68 -20.51 25.66 4.44
N TYR A 69 -20.66 24.59 5.21
CA TYR A 69 -21.93 24.20 5.80
C TYR A 69 -22.47 25.26 6.77
N ALA A 70 -21.61 25.82 7.64
CA ALA A 70 -21.98 26.84 8.60
C ALA A 70 -22.51 28.11 7.91
N GLN A 71 -21.94 28.47 6.75
CA GLN A 71 -22.38 29.61 5.94
C GLN A 71 -23.67 29.35 5.18
N ALA A 72 -23.85 28.14 4.63
CA ALA A 72 -24.98 27.80 3.78
C ALA A 72 -25.43 26.34 3.98
N LYS A 73 -26.18 26.10 5.07
CA LYS A 73 -26.55 24.75 5.54
C LYS A 73 -27.36 23.94 4.53
N ASP A 74 -28.45 24.51 4.02
CA ASP A 74 -29.42 23.78 3.19
C ASP A 74 -28.81 23.35 1.85
N VAL A 75 -28.11 24.26 1.17
CA VAL A 75 -27.48 23.98 -0.13
C VAL A 75 -26.32 22.98 0.01
N THR A 76 -25.55 23.05 1.11
CA THR A 76 -24.42 22.15 1.37
C THR A 76 -24.91 20.74 1.68
N ALA A 77 -25.94 20.60 2.51
CA ALA A 77 -26.56 19.30 2.81
C ALA A 77 -27.17 18.67 1.56
N TRP A 78 -27.87 19.45 0.75
CA TRP A 78 -28.46 18.96 -0.50
C TRP A 78 -27.39 18.51 -1.50
N ARG A 79 -26.29 19.26 -1.63
CA ARG A 79 -25.15 18.88 -2.48
C ARG A 79 -24.53 17.56 -2.03
N LEU A 80 -24.23 17.40 -0.74
CA LEU A 80 -23.65 16.17 -0.19
C LEU A 80 -24.56 14.96 -0.41
N TYR A 81 -25.89 15.15 -0.28
CA TYR A 81 -26.87 14.11 -0.58
C TYR A 81 -26.84 13.71 -2.06
N LEU A 82 -26.86 14.68 -2.97
CA LEU A 82 -26.80 14.41 -4.41
C LEU A 82 -25.49 13.74 -4.82
N GLU A 83 -24.35 14.16 -4.28
CA GLU A 83 -23.04 13.54 -4.52
C GLU A 83 -23.02 12.09 -4.03
N SER A 84 -23.52 11.85 -2.80
CA SER A 84 -23.61 10.49 -2.24
C SER A 84 -24.54 9.59 -3.06
N MET A 85 -25.66 10.13 -3.53
CA MET A 85 -26.61 9.42 -4.37
C MET A 85 -26.03 9.10 -5.74
N ASP A 86 -25.31 10.04 -6.37
CA ASP A 86 -24.60 9.83 -7.63
C ASP A 86 -23.56 8.71 -7.50
N ASP A 87 -22.73 8.73 -6.45
CA ASP A 87 -21.74 7.68 -6.19
C ASP A 87 -22.37 6.30 -5.96
N MET A 88 -23.50 6.25 -5.25
CA MET A 88 -24.22 5.00 -5.02
C MET A 88 -24.87 4.48 -6.31
N LEU A 89 -25.52 5.36 -7.07
CA LEU A 89 -26.20 5.00 -8.33
C LEU A 89 -25.21 4.61 -9.44
N LYS A 90 -24.01 5.19 -9.48
CA LYS A 90 -22.91 4.76 -10.37
C LYS A 90 -22.46 3.33 -10.10
N LYS A 91 -22.47 2.91 -8.83
CA LYS A 91 -22.07 1.55 -8.41
C LYS A 91 -23.23 0.54 -8.52
N ALA A 92 -24.47 1.00 -8.60
CA ALA A 92 -25.64 0.14 -8.69
C ALA A 92 -25.81 -0.43 -10.12
N SER A 93 -26.04 -1.74 -10.23
CA SER A 93 -26.42 -2.36 -11.50
C SER A 93 -27.84 -1.90 -11.88
N LYS A 94 -27.92 -1.04 -12.89
CA LYS A 94 -29.17 -0.45 -13.34
C LYS A 94 -29.95 -1.45 -14.21
N VAL A 95 -31.07 -1.94 -13.69
CA VAL A 95 -32.03 -2.77 -14.43
C VAL A 95 -33.18 -1.87 -14.88
N VAL A 96 -33.36 -1.71 -16.19
CA VAL A 96 -34.51 -1.00 -16.76
C VAL A 96 -35.56 -2.05 -17.09
N ILE A 97 -36.73 -1.94 -16.46
CA ILE A 97 -37.90 -2.77 -16.77
C ILE A 97 -38.80 -1.95 -17.68
N ASP A 98 -38.95 -2.39 -18.93
CA ASP A 98 -39.89 -1.79 -19.88
C ASP A 98 -41.33 -2.11 -19.45
N GLY A 99 -42.09 -1.06 -19.15
CA GLY A 99 -43.50 -1.16 -18.73
C GLY A 99 -44.47 -1.34 -19.90
N SER A 100 -43.98 -1.45 -21.14
CA SER A 100 -44.81 -1.49 -22.35
C SER A 100 -44.90 -2.89 -22.98
N GLY A 101 -45.50 -3.85 -22.28
CA GLY A 101 -46.07 -5.00 -22.99
C GLY A 101 -46.10 -6.30 -22.20
N LYS A 102 -47.28 -6.90 -22.17
CA LYS A 102 -47.55 -8.24 -21.67
C LYS A 102 -46.58 -9.27 -22.28
N SER A 103 -46.08 -10.17 -21.43
CA SER A 103 -45.41 -11.44 -21.74
C SER A 103 -43.90 -11.39 -22.00
N GLY A 104 -43.14 -12.05 -21.11
CA GLY A 104 -41.82 -12.59 -21.41
C GLY A 104 -40.69 -11.97 -20.60
N ALA A 105 -40.13 -12.75 -19.69
CA ALA A 105 -38.95 -12.42 -18.92
C ALA A 105 -37.80 -11.95 -19.84
N GLY A 106 -37.36 -10.72 -19.62
CA GLY A 106 -36.25 -10.12 -20.36
C GLY A 106 -35.64 -9.01 -19.53
N VAL A 107 -35.11 -9.35 -18.35
CA VAL A 107 -34.19 -8.47 -17.65
C VAL A 107 -32.95 -8.38 -18.56
N LEU A 108 -32.87 -7.36 -19.41
CA LEU A 108 -31.62 -7.02 -20.07
C LEU A 108 -30.79 -6.23 -19.05
N PRO A 109 -29.69 -6.78 -18.51
CA PRO A 109 -28.72 -5.95 -17.83
C PRO A 109 -28.18 -4.98 -18.87
N LEU A 110 -28.23 -3.68 -18.59
CA LEU A 110 -27.45 -2.72 -19.35
C LEU A 110 -25.98 -3.08 -19.12
N LEU A 111 -25.44 -3.90 -20.02
CA LEU A 111 -24.02 -4.16 -20.13
C LEU A 111 -23.35 -2.80 -20.30
N GLN A 112 -22.44 -2.51 -19.38
CA GLN A 112 -21.75 -1.24 -19.22
C GLN A 112 -21.05 -0.87 -20.53
N LEU A 113 -21.71 -0.10 -21.39
CA LEU A 113 -21.07 0.49 -22.58
C LEU A 113 -20.44 1.84 -22.21
N GLN A 114 -19.61 1.83 -21.16
CA GLN A 114 -18.76 2.96 -20.81
C GLN A 114 -17.39 2.48 -20.31
N ASP A 115 -16.79 1.55 -21.04
CA ASP A 115 -15.33 1.50 -21.12
C ASP A 115 -14.97 1.35 -22.60
N LYS A 116 -14.84 2.49 -23.28
CA LYS A 116 -14.09 2.54 -24.53
C LYS A 116 -12.65 2.15 -24.19
N PRO A 117 -12.09 1.05 -24.72
CA PRO A 117 -10.66 0.83 -24.62
C PRO A 117 -9.97 1.97 -25.36
N LYS A 118 -9.00 2.62 -24.69
CA LYS A 118 -8.06 3.53 -25.34
C LYS A 118 -7.28 2.73 -26.38
N SER A 119 -7.76 2.78 -27.61
CA SER A 119 -6.98 2.47 -28.81
C SER A 119 -5.74 3.37 -28.86
N GLY A 120 -4.59 2.77 -29.14
CA GLY A 120 -3.47 3.46 -29.77
C GLY A 120 -2.34 3.89 -28.84
N LYS A 121 -1.42 2.97 -28.55
CA LYS A 121 0.02 3.25 -28.66
C LYS A 121 0.71 2.03 -29.28
N GLU A 122 0.72 2.01 -30.61
CA GLU A 122 1.90 1.57 -31.35
C GLU A 122 3.11 2.26 -30.73
N ASN A 123 4.09 1.50 -30.27
CA ASN A 123 5.46 1.95 -30.20
C ASN A 123 6.38 0.77 -30.52
N ARG A 124 7.31 1.10 -31.41
CA ARG A 124 8.36 0.29 -32.02
C ARG A 124 9.26 -0.38 -31.00
#